data_AF-A0A1X1TC98-F1
#
_entry.id   AF-A0A1X1TC98-F1
#
_cell.length_a   1.000
_cell.length_b   1.000
_cell.length_c   1.000
_cell.angle_alpha   90.00
_cell.angle_beta   90.00
_cell.angle_gamma   90.00
#
_symmetry.space_group_name_H-M   'P 1'
#
loop_
_entity.id
_entity.type
_entity.pdbx_description
1 polymer ?
#
loop_
_entity_poly.entity_id
_entity_poly.type
_entity_poly.pdbx_seq_one_letter_code
_entity_poly.pdbx_strand_id
1 'polypeptide(L)'
;MNNAIVKIAKWASSQQWTVEDDASGYTRFYNPQGEYIARYPATPSNEYRRTQDLVVALKKAGLPWPPPSKKEQRAQRTKGDES
;
A
#
# COMPACT_ATOMS: atom_id res chain seq x y z
N MET A 1 6.44 -6.65 12.98
CA MET A 1 6.05 -6.20 11.63
C MET A 1 5.89 -4.69 11.64
N ASN A 2 6.50 -3.96 10.70
CA ASN A 2 6.49 -2.49 10.73
C ASN A 2 5.09 -1.91 10.46
N ASN A 3 4.65 -0.94 11.27
CA ASN A 3 3.33 -0.31 11.17
C ASN A 3 3.07 0.36 9.82
N ALA A 4 4.11 0.79 9.10
CA ALA A 4 3.99 1.34 7.76
C ALA A 4 3.52 0.29 6.74
N ILE A 5 4.08 -0.91 6.79
CA ILE A 5 3.76 -1.98 5.83
C ILE A 5 2.38 -2.55 6.07
N VAL A 6 1.94 -2.66 7.33
CA VAL A 6 0.57 -3.08 7.64
C VAL A 6 -0.46 -2.12 7.01
N LYS A 7 -0.19 -0.81 7.01
CA LYS A 7 -1.04 0.18 6.34
C LYS A 7 -1.04 0.03 4.82
N ILE A 8 0.14 -0.23 4.22
CA ILE A 8 0.27 -0.45 2.77
C ILE A 8 -0.44 -1.74 2.36
N ALA A 9 -0.22 -2.84 3.08
CA ALA A 9 -0.87 -4.13 2.83
C ALA A 9 -2.39 -4.03 2.89
N LYS A 10 -2.93 -3.36 3.94
CA LYS A 10 -4.36 -3.14 4.07
C LYS A 10 -4.95 -2.29 2.92
N TRP A 11 -4.23 -1.27 2.48
CA TRP A 11 -4.64 -0.45 1.34
C TRP A 11 -4.59 -1.22 0.02
N ALA A 12 -3.50 -1.93 -0.24
CA ALA A 12 -3.34 -2.78 -1.41
C ALA A 12 -4.47 -3.82 -1.47
N SER A 13 -4.74 -4.51 -0.37
CA SER A 13 -5.87 -5.45 -0.26
C SER A 13 -7.23 -4.79 -0.55
N SER A 14 -7.45 -3.53 -0.12
CA SER A 14 -8.65 -2.77 -0.45
C SER A 14 -8.79 -2.42 -1.93
N GLN A 15 -7.70 -2.44 -2.70
CA GLN A 15 -7.67 -2.19 -4.15
C GLN A 15 -7.66 -3.50 -4.95
N GLN A 16 -7.99 -4.64 -4.32
CA GLN A 16 -7.92 -5.99 -4.88
C GLN A 16 -6.50 -6.46 -5.24
N TRP A 17 -5.46 -5.93 -4.59
CA TRP A 17 -4.10 -6.41 -4.74
C TRP A 17 -3.85 -7.61 -3.85
N THR A 18 -3.03 -8.55 -4.33
CA THR A 18 -2.63 -9.71 -3.54
C THR A 18 -1.39 -9.38 -2.74
N VAL A 19 -1.45 -9.62 -1.43
CA VAL A 19 -0.33 -9.43 -0.52
C VAL A 19 -0.05 -10.77 0.15
N GLU A 20 1.17 -11.28 -0.01
CA GLU A 20 1.60 -12.53 0.60
C GLU A 20 2.72 -12.25 1.60
N ASP A 21 2.58 -12.73 2.82
CA ASP A 21 3.70 -12.84 3.75
C ASP A 21 4.41 -14.18 3.55
N ASP A 22 5.71 -14.10 3.28
CA ASP A 22 6.61 -15.24 3.18
C ASP A 22 7.10 -15.62 4.58
N ALA A 23 7.21 -16.92 4.87
CA ALA A 23 7.74 -17.44 6.12
C ALA A 23 9.17 -16.95 6.43
N SER A 24 9.91 -16.53 5.39
CA SER A 24 11.22 -15.89 5.52
C SER A 24 11.15 -14.43 6.01
N GLY A 25 9.95 -13.92 6.31
CA GLY A 25 9.70 -12.57 6.80
C GLY A 25 9.66 -11.53 5.69
N TYR A 26 9.21 -11.85 4.49
CA TYR A 26 9.05 -10.85 3.40
C TYR A 26 7.59 -10.68 3.03
N THR A 27 7.13 -9.45 2.90
CA THR A 27 5.81 -9.14 2.36
C THR A 27 5.93 -8.88 0.86
N ARG A 28 5.32 -9.72 0.03
CA ARG A 28 5.27 -9.59 -1.42
C ARG A 28 3.96 -8.94 -1.83
N PHE A 29 4.03 -8.06 -2.82
CA PHE A 29 2.90 -7.34 -3.37
C PHE A 29 2.75 -7.72 -4.84
N TYR A 30 1.56 -8.20 -5.18
CA TYR A 30 1.17 -8.49 -6.55
C TYR A 30 -0.01 -7.61 -6.93
N ASN A 31 -0.05 -7.20 -8.20
CA ASN A 31 -1.18 -6.46 -8.71
C ASN A 31 -2.42 -7.38 -8.83
N PRO A 32 -3.62 -6.84 -9.09
CA PRO A 32 -4.84 -7.63 -9.28
C PRO A 32 -4.78 -8.59 -10.48
N GLN A 33 -3.81 -8.40 -11.39
CA GLN A 33 -3.56 -9.28 -12.54
C GLN A 33 -2.64 -10.46 -12.18
N GLY A 34 -2.11 -10.51 -10.94
CA GLY A 34 -1.19 -11.54 -10.47
C GLY A 34 0.28 -11.27 -10.78
N GLU A 35 0.64 -10.09 -11.28
CA GLU A 35 2.01 -9.71 -11.55
C GLU A 35 2.74 -9.28 -10.28
N TYR A 36 3.95 -9.79 -10.10
CA TYR A 36 4.81 -9.42 -8.98
C TYR A 36 5.34 -7.99 -9.15
N ILE A 37 5.02 -7.12 -8.19
CA ILE A 37 5.40 -5.69 -8.23
C ILE A 37 6.61 -5.42 -7.36
N ALA A 38 6.55 -5.81 -6.08
CA ALA A 38 7.59 -5.50 -5.12
C ALA A 38 7.56 -6.44 -3.91
N ARG A 39 8.68 -6.51 -3.19
CA ARG A 39 8.77 -7.19 -1.89
C ARG A 39 9.35 -6.25 -0.84
N TYR A 40 8.93 -6.46 0.40
CA TYR A 40 9.40 -5.71 1.55
C TYR A 40 9.86 -6.64 2.67
N PRO A 41 11.09 -6.51 3.18
CA PRO A 41 11.56 -7.30 4.31
C PRO A 41 10.91 -6.85 5.62
N ALA A 42 10.59 -7.79 6.52
CA ALA A 42 10.03 -7.50 7.84
C ALA A 42 10.98 -6.67 8.70
N THR A 43 12.29 -6.82 8.49
CA THR A 43 13.38 -6.08 9.16
C THR A 43 14.25 -5.36 8.13
N PRO A 44 13.84 -4.19 7.62
CA PRO A 44 14.65 -3.41 6.70
C PRO A 44 15.82 -2.75 7.43
N SER A 45 17.05 -2.87 6.91
CA SER A 45 18.21 -2.12 7.45
C SER A 45 18.09 -0.60 7.28
N ASN A 46 17.30 -0.14 6.30
CA ASN A 46 16.99 1.27 6.04
C ASN A 46 15.50 1.43 5.72
N GLU A 47 14.67 1.47 6.77
CA GLU A 47 13.21 1.48 6.67
C GLU A 47 12.68 2.60 5.77
N TYR A 48 13.18 3.83 5.95
CA TYR A 48 12.70 4.99 5.20
C TYR A 48 12.90 4.81 3.68
N ARG A 49 14.13 4.49 3.27
CA ARG A 49 14.47 4.32 1.85
C ARG A 49 13.74 3.13 1.23
N ARG A 50 13.64 2.01 1.93
CA ARG A 50 12.90 0.82 1.46
C ARG A 50 11.41 1.10 1.31
N THR A 51 10.83 1.88 2.23
CA THR A 51 9.41 2.24 2.16
C THR A 51 9.14 3.17 0.97
N GLN A 52 10.02 4.15 0.72
CA GLN A 52 9.90 4.99 -0.47
C GLN A 52 10.03 4.21 -1.77
N ASP A 53 10.99 3.28 -1.85
CA ASP A 53 11.19 2.43 -3.02
C ASP A 53 9.95 1.55 -3.30
N LEU A 54 9.40 0.91 -2.25
CA LEU A 54 8.16 0.16 -2.32
C LEU A 54 7.01 1.05 -2.83
N VAL A 55 6.84 2.23 -2.25
CA VAL A 55 5.78 3.18 -2.66
C VAL A 55 5.93 3.58 -4.12
N VAL A 56 7.14 3.87 -4.59
CA VAL A 56 7.38 4.22 -5.98
C VAL A 56 7.05 3.05 -6.91
N ALA A 57 7.44 1.82 -6.55
CA ALA A 57 7.10 0.63 -7.32
C ALA A 57 5.58 0.40 -7.40
N LEU A 58 4.89 0.51 -6.27
CA LEU A 58 3.43 0.39 -6.20
C LEU A 58 2.72 1.46 -7.03
N LYS A 59 3.18 2.72 -6.96
CA LYS A 59 2.64 3.82 -7.78
C LYS A 59 2.84 3.59 -9.27
N LYS A 60 4.02 3.11 -9.68
CA LYS A 60 4.31 2.76 -11.07
C LYS A 60 3.40 1.64 -11.58
N ALA A 61 3.08 0.68 -10.72
CA ALA A 61 2.19 -0.42 -11.03
C ALA A 61 0.69 -0.08 -10.91
N GLY A 62 0.35 1.18 -10.65
CA GLY A 62 -1.04 1.66 -10.66
C GLY A 62 -1.73 1.68 -9.30
N LEU A 63 -1.05 1.38 -8.19
CA LEU A 63 -1.59 1.59 -6.84
C LEU A 63 -1.35 3.03 -6.40
N PRO A 64 -2.37 3.90 -6.32
CA PRO A 64 -2.18 5.25 -5.82
C PRO A 64 -1.80 5.20 -4.33
N TRP A 65 -0.62 5.75 -4.00
CA TRP A 65 -0.12 5.92 -2.64
C TRP A 65 0.44 7.34 -2.44
N PRO A 66 0.21 8.02 -1.30
CA PRO A 66 -0.49 7.58 -0.09
C PRO A 66 -2.01 7.40 -0.30
N PRO A 67 -2.71 6.63 0.55
CA PRO A 67 -4.16 6.65 0.56
C PRO A 67 -4.62 8.10 0.76
N PRO A 68 -5.65 8.57 0.04
CA PRO A 68 -6.13 9.94 0.17
C PRO A 68 -6.37 10.23 1.65
N SER A 69 -5.65 11.24 2.16
CA SER A 69 -5.63 11.55 3.60
C SER A 69 -7.05 11.87 4.08
N LYS A 70 -7.38 11.54 5.34
CA LYS A 70 -8.70 11.77 5.96
C LYS A 70 -9.35 13.15 5.69
N LYS A 71 -8.55 14.18 5.38
CA LYS A 71 -9.04 15.51 4.96
C LYS A 71 -9.85 15.47 3.65
N GLU A 72 -9.49 14.63 2.69
CA GLU A 72 -10.21 14.50 1.41
C GLU A 72 -11.42 13.57 1.51
N GLN A 73 -11.38 12.55 2.39
CA GLN A 73 -12.56 11.73 2.69
C GLN A 73 -13.70 12.53 3.35
N ARG A 74 -13.36 13.57 4.13
CA ARG A 74 -14.37 14.46 4.71
C ARG A 74 -15.02 15.35 3.65
N ALA A 75 -14.26 15.81 2.65
CA ALA A 75 -14.76 16.63 1.56
C ALA A 75 -15.69 15.88 0.59
N GLN A 76 -15.53 14.56 0.43
CA GLN A 76 -16.49 13.74 -0.33
C GLN A 76 -17.80 13.50 0.44
N ARG A 77 -17.79 13.49 1.78
CA ARG A 77 -19.01 13.38 2.59
C ARG A 77 -19.87 14.65 2.61
N THR A 78 -19.27 15.83 2.50
CA THR A 78 -20.03 17.10 2.46
C THR A 78 -20.57 17.47 1.09
N LYS A 79 -20.27 16.71 0.03
CA LYS A 79 -20.74 17.00 -1.33
C LYS A 79 -21.96 16.15 -1.77
N GLY A 80 -22.51 15.35 -0.86
CA GLY A 80 -23.70 14.53 -1.07
C GLY A 80 -24.84 14.82 -0.10
N ASP A 81 -24.75 15.90 0.69
CA ASP A 81 -25.78 16.35 1.63
C ASP A 81 -26.08 17.83 1.35
N GLU A 82 -26.48 18.11 0.10
CA GLU A 82 -27.17 19.34 -0.27
C GLU A 82 -28.23 18.94 -1.32
N SER A 83 -29.41 18.58 -0.82
CA SER A 83 -30.66 18.45 -1.56
C SER A 83 -31.77 19.08 -0.74
#